data_AF-A0A517MWR8-F1
#
_entry.id   AF-A0A517MWR8-F1
#
_cell.length_a   1.000
_cell.length_b   1.000
_cell.length_c   1.000
_cell.angle_alpha   90.00
_cell.angle_beta   90.00
_cell.angle_gamma   90.00
#
_symmetry.space_group_name_H-M   'P 1'
#
loop_
_entity.id
_entity.type
_entity.pdbx_description
1 polymer ?
#
loop_
_entity_poly.entity_id
_entity_poly.type
_entity_poly.pdbx_seq_one_letter_code
_entity_poly.pdbx_strand_id
1 'polypeptide(L)'
;MSKVSVREAALLTGKSRETINAATKSGKLSSSRDGKNKKVIDVSELERVYPLVKTIDQINAPSNAVRDRQDSSDLDVRAEIVRLTEKLAASESTQENLLSERTRERRQLEDEIANLRENLAKSQDQHSKALLLITDQSQDTTDRVGDWGKSIKSLEKRIANQEEQARRERQLSEEAERKLERYKRALHAERNKSLWQKLFG
;
A
#
# COMPACT_ATOMS: atom_id res chain seq x y z
N MET A 1 13.27 -86.38 32.42
CA MET A 1 12.59 -85.45 31.49
C MET A 1 12.19 -84.19 32.26
N SER A 2 12.43 -83.00 31.71
CA SER A 2 12.16 -81.72 32.38
C SER A 2 10.68 -81.35 32.27
N LYS A 3 10.02 -81.08 33.39
CA LYS A 3 8.59 -80.72 33.45
C LYS A 3 8.44 -79.24 33.77
N VAL A 4 7.64 -78.53 32.98
CA VAL A 4 7.38 -77.08 33.14
C VAL A 4 5.92 -76.80 33.40
N SER A 5 5.64 -75.70 34.09
CA SER A 5 4.29 -75.21 34.31
C SER A 5 3.68 -74.63 33.03
N VAL A 6 2.34 -74.51 32.98
CA VAL A 6 1.64 -73.88 31.85
C VAL A 6 2.13 -72.44 31.58
N ARG A 7 2.53 -71.71 32.62
CA ARG A 7 3.05 -70.34 32.47
C ARG A 7 4.42 -70.34 31.82
N GLU A 8 5.32 -71.21 32.25
CA GLU A 8 6.65 -71.37 31.66
C GLU A 8 6.55 -71.91 30.24
N ALA A 9 5.67 -72.87 29.98
CA ALA A 9 5.38 -73.38 28.64
C ALA A 9 4.92 -72.28 27.67
N ALA A 10 4.04 -71.38 28.14
CA ALA A 10 3.61 -70.22 27.36
C ALA A 10 4.78 -69.27 27.03
N LEU A 11 5.67 -69.03 28.00
CA LEU A 11 6.85 -68.18 27.81
C LEU A 11 7.89 -68.83 26.90
N LEU A 12 8.10 -70.15 27.02
CA LEU A 12 9.03 -70.94 26.20
C LEU A 12 8.59 -70.99 24.73
N THR A 13 7.30 -71.15 24.48
CA THR A 13 6.73 -71.26 23.11
C THR A 13 6.30 -69.93 22.51
N GLY A 14 6.27 -68.85 23.31
CA GLY A 14 5.72 -67.55 22.90
C GLY A 14 4.20 -67.56 22.65
N LYS A 15 3.49 -68.61 23.05
CA LYS A 15 2.02 -68.73 22.91
C LYS A 15 1.31 -68.28 24.18
N SER A 16 0.05 -67.91 24.06
CA SER A 16 -0.76 -67.53 25.23
C SER A 16 -1.03 -68.74 26.14
N ARG A 17 -1.26 -68.49 27.43
CA ARG A 17 -1.57 -69.53 28.42
C ARG A 17 -2.85 -70.29 28.06
N GLU A 18 -3.79 -69.61 27.43
CA GLU A 18 -5.07 -70.13 26.94
C GLU A 18 -4.82 -71.15 25.83
N THR A 19 -3.89 -70.85 24.91
CA THR A 19 -3.51 -71.74 23.81
C THR A 19 -2.92 -73.05 24.34
N ILE A 20 -2.00 -72.96 25.30
CA ILE A 20 -1.39 -74.15 25.93
C ILE A 20 -2.44 -74.97 26.69
N ASN A 21 -3.36 -74.31 27.41
CA ASN A 21 -4.46 -74.97 28.10
C ASN A 21 -5.44 -75.65 27.13
N ALA A 22 -5.74 -75.02 25.99
CA ALA A 22 -6.61 -75.58 24.95
C ALA A 22 -5.97 -76.82 24.32
N ALA A 23 -4.68 -76.75 23.97
CA ALA A 23 -3.93 -77.88 23.42
C ALA A 23 -3.82 -79.06 24.39
N THR A 24 -3.76 -78.79 25.69
CA THR A 24 -3.81 -79.83 26.72
C THR A 24 -5.20 -80.44 26.86
N LYS A 25 -6.27 -79.62 26.77
CA LYS A 25 -7.67 -80.08 26.85
C LYS A 25 -8.07 -80.90 25.62
N SER A 26 -7.58 -80.54 24.43
CA SER A 26 -7.86 -81.26 23.18
C SER A 26 -7.02 -82.52 23.00
N GLY A 27 -6.08 -82.81 23.92
CA GLY A 27 -5.18 -83.96 23.83
C GLY A 27 -4.02 -83.79 22.86
N LYS A 28 -3.83 -82.59 22.26
CA LYS A 28 -2.70 -82.31 21.36
C LYS A 28 -1.36 -82.33 22.10
N LEU A 29 -1.36 -81.85 23.34
CA LEU A 29 -0.24 -81.90 24.28
C LEU A 29 -0.55 -82.86 25.42
N SER A 30 0.37 -83.78 25.71
CA SER A 30 0.27 -84.61 26.91
C SER A 30 0.66 -83.79 28.14
N SER A 31 -0.17 -83.82 29.19
CA SER A 31 0.12 -83.19 30.47
C SER A 31 0.00 -84.20 31.61
N SER A 32 0.96 -84.15 32.53
CA SER A 32 0.89 -84.86 33.81
C SER A 32 0.35 -83.91 34.88
N ARG A 33 -0.17 -84.47 35.97
CA ARG A 33 -0.30 -83.71 37.21
C ARG A 33 0.93 -83.97 38.07
N ASP A 34 1.43 -82.92 38.71
CA ASP A 34 2.51 -83.01 39.69
C ASP A 34 1.95 -83.43 41.07
N GLY A 35 2.81 -83.76 42.04
CA GLY A 35 2.43 -84.18 43.40
C GLY A 35 1.58 -83.17 44.18
N LYS A 36 1.46 -81.93 43.67
CA LYS A 36 0.57 -80.87 44.18
C LYS A 36 -0.70 -80.66 43.33
N ASN A 37 -1.07 -81.66 42.51
CA ASN A 37 -2.22 -81.64 41.60
C ASN A 37 -2.21 -80.51 40.55
N LYS A 38 -1.05 -79.90 40.28
CA LYS A 38 -0.87 -78.86 39.24
C LYS A 38 -0.55 -79.51 37.90
N LYS A 39 -1.07 -78.95 36.80
CA LYS A 39 -0.74 -79.39 35.44
C LYS A 39 0.70 -79.03 35.10
N VAL A 40 1.47 -80.04 34.71
CA VAL A 40 2.84 -79.91 34.25
C VAL A 40 2.98 -80.60 32.89
N ILE A 41 3.74 -79.97 32.01
CA ILE A 41 3.92 -80.41 30.63
C ILE A 41 5.40 -80.73 30.45
N ASP A 42 5.71 -81.83 29.77
CA ASP A 42 7.09 -82.17 29.44
C ASP A 42 7.60 -81.21 28.36
N VAL A 43 8.83 -80.73 28.51
CA VAL A 43 9.46 -79.86 27.49
C VAL A 43 9.55 -80.59 26.14
N SER A 44 9.75 -81.90 26.16
CA SER A 44 9.82 -82.75 24.95
C SER A 44 8.50 -82.76 24.17
N GLU A 45 7.37 -82.76 24.90
CA GLU A 45 6.03 -82.66 24.30
C GLU A 45 5.75 -81.26 23.76
N LEU A 46 6.27 -80.22 24.44
CA LEU A 46 6.16 -78.85 23.95
C LEU A 46 6.89 -78.68 22.64
N GLU A 47 8.15 -79.10 22.56
CA GLU A 47 8.97 -78.99 21.34
C GLU A 47 8.35 -79.74 20.14
N ARG A 48 7.74 -80.91 20.39
CA ARG A 48 7.03 -81.69 19.36
C ARG A 48 5.88 -80.90 18.71
N VAL A 49 5.15 -80.10 19.48
CA VAL A 49 3.92 -79.44 19.02
C VAL A 49 4.15 -77.96 18.68
N TYR A 50 5.04 -77.30 19.38
CA TYR A 50 5.34 -75.88 19.27
C TYR A 50 6.87 -75.69 19.31
N PRO A 51 7.48 -75.06 18.30
CA PRO A 51 8.90 -74.73 18.35
C PRO A 51 9.17 -73.81 19.56
N LEU A 52 10.23 -74.10 20.31
CA LEU A 52 10.66 -73.29 21.44
C LEU A 52 11.29 -72.00 20.92
N VAL A 53 10.79 -70.86 21.40
CA VAL A 53 11.25 -69.51 21.02
C VAL A 53 12.24 -68.95 22.05
N LYS A 54 12.18 -69.43 23.29
CA LYS A 54 13.06 -69.00 24.39
C LYS A 54 13.62 -70.19 25.13
N THR A 55 14.82 -70.04 25.69
CA THR A 55 15.40 -71.02 26.62
C THR A 55 14.91 -70.76 28.04
N ILE A 56 14.99 -71.77 28.90
CA ILE A 56 14.55 -71.66 30.30
C ILE A 56 15.32 -70.57 31.06
N ASP A 57 16.61 -70.38 30.72
CA ASP A 57 17.47 -69.37 31.34
C ASP A 57 17.06 -67.93 30.99
N GLN A 58 16.55 -67.72 29.76
CA GLN A 58 16.07 -66.41 29.32
C GLN A 58 14.76 -65.98 30.01
N ILE A 59 13.98 -66.94 30.50
CA ILE A 59 12.72 -66.67 31.22
C ILE A 59 12.99 -66.31 32.68
N ASN A 60 14.06 -66.85 33.26
CA ASN A 60 14.41 -66.65 34.66
C ASN A 60 15.26 -65.39 34.92
N ALA A 61 15.67 -64.67 33.87
CA ALA A 61 16.43 -63.43 34.00
C ALA A 61 15.53 -62.23 34.42
N PRO A 62 15.88 -61.46 35.47
CA PRO A 62 15.08 -60.31 35.91
C PRO A 62 15.20 -59.13 34.92
N SER A 63 14.05 -58.60 34.47
CA SER A 63 13.94 -57.51 33.51
C SER A 63 14.18 -56.12 34.13
N ASN A 64 15.43 -55.78 34.45
CA ASN A 64 15.77 -54.43 34.96
C ASN A 64 16.00 -53.39 33.83
N ALA A 65 16.10 -53.80 32.57
CA ALA A 65 16.49 -52.92 31.46
C ALA A 65 15.38 -51.99 30.90
N VAL A 66 14.12 -52.14 31.35
CA VAL A 66 12.97 -51.38 30.80
C VAL A 66 12.73 -50.06 31.54
N ARG A 67 13.01 -49.99 32.84
CA ARG A 67 12.76 -48.76 33.65
C ARG A 67 13.78 -47.65 33.36
N ASP A 68 15.06 -48.00 33.22
CA ASP A 68 16.15 -47.03 33.00
C ASP A 68 16.04 -46.31 31.64
N ARG A 69 15.39 -46.94 30.65
CA ARG A 69 15.12 -46.34 29.33
C ARG A 69 13.96 -45.34 29.32
N GLN A 70 13.02 -45.45 30.27
CA GLN A 70 11.87 -44.54 30.34
C GLN A 70 12.23 -43.24 31.05
N ASP A 71 13.02 -43.31 32.12
CA ASP A 71 13.43 -42.11 32.87
C ASP A 71 14.39 -41.23 32.05
N SER A 72 15.26 -41.83 31.23
CA SER A 72 16.14 -41.09 30.31
C SER A 72 15.38 -40.42 29.16
N SER A 73 14.34 -41.05 28.60
CA SER A 73 13.51 -40.42 27.57
C SER A 73 12.66 -39.27 28.11
N ASP A 74 12.16 -39.37 29.34
CA ASP A 74 11.35 -38.31 29.94
C ASP A 74 12.17 -37.05 30.28
N LEU A 75 13.44 -37.22 30.66
CA LEU A 75 14.36 -36.11 30.89
C LEU A 75 14.71 -35.38 29.57
N ASP A 76 14.92 -36.12 28.49
CA ASP A 76 15.22 -35.56 27.16
C ASP A 76 14.01 -34.78 26.59
N VAL A 77 12.80 -35.33 26.76
CA VAL A 77 11.55 -34.64 26.38
C VAL A 77 11.35 -33.36 27.18
N ARG A 78 11.63 -33.37 28.49
CA ARG A 78 11.53 -32.15 29.33
C ARG A 78 12.56 -31.09 28.91
N ALA A 79 13.78 -31.51 28.59
CA ALA A 79 14.82 -30.59 28.09
C ALA A 79 14.40 -29.95 26.76
N GLU A 80 13.82 -30.73 25.85
CA GLU A 80 13.32 -30.21 24.57
C GLU A 80 12.11 -29.28 24.77
N ILE A 81 11.20 -29.56 25.70
CA ILE A 81 10.10 -28.66 26.04
C ILE A 81 10.64 -27.31 26.52
N VAL A 82 11.63 -27.31 27.43
CA VAL A 82 12.23 -26.06 27.92
C VAL A 82 12.86 -25.28 26.75
N ARG A 83 13.63 -25.97 25.88
CA ARG A 83 14.25 -25.35 24.71
C ARG A 83 13.22 -24.76 23.73
N LEU A 84 12.11 -25.47 23.50
CA LEU A 84 11.02 -25.00 22.64
C LEU A 84 10.29 -23.82 23.27
N THR A 85 10.06 -23.81 24.58
CA THR A 85 9.44 -22.67 25.27
C THR A 85 10.32 -21.43 25.24
N GLU A 86 11.64 -21.58 25.40
CA GLU A 86 12.57 -20.47 25.28
C GLU A 86 12.61 -19.91 23.85
N LYS A 87 12.63 -20.80 22.85
CA LYS A 87 12.54 -20.40 21.44
C LYS A 87 11.23 -19.69 21.12
N LEU A 88 10.11 -20.15 21.68
CA LEU A 88 8.81 -19.51 21.53
C LEU A 88 8.84 -18.09 22.11
N ALA A 89 9.31 -17.95 23.36
CA ALA A 89 9.42 -16.65 24.03
C ALA A 89 10.34 -15.67 23.27
N ALA A 90 11.47 -16.16 22.75
CA ALA A 90 12.36 -15.37 21.90
C ALA A 90 11.66 -14.93 20.60
N SER A 91 10.93 -15.83 19.94
CA SER A 91 10.17 -15.51 18.73
C SER A 91 9.06 -14.48 19.01
N GLU A 92 8.33 -14.63 20.10
CA GLU A 92 7.28 -13.69 20.51
C GLU A 92 7.86 -12.30 20.78
N SER A 93 8.99 -12.20 21.48
CA SER A 93 9.69 -10.93 21.69
C SER A 93 10.14 -10.28 20.37
N THR A 94 10.70 -11.05 19.44
CA THR A 94 11.07 -10.51 18.12
C THR A 94 9.85 -10.01 17.33
N GLN A 95 8.72 -10.71 17.44
CA GLN A 95 7.48 -10.32 16.78
C GLN A 95 6.91 -9.04 17.39
N GLU A 96 6.94 -8.90 18.71
CA GLU A 96 6.54 -7.68 19.41
C GLU A 96 7.41 -6.48 18.99
N ASN A 97 8.73 -6.65 18.96
CA ASN A 97 9.65 -5.61 18.48
C ASN A 97 9.33 -5.19 17.05
N LEU A 98 9.13 -6.15 16.14
CA LEU A 98 8.79 -5.87 14.74
C LEU A 98 7.44 -5.15 14.59
N LEU A 99 6.44 -5.51 15.40
CA LEU A 99 5.15 -4.81 15.43
C LEU A 99 5.32 -3.37 15.94
N SER A 100 6.16 -3.16 16.95
CA SER A 100 6.47 -1.84 17.49
C SER A 100 7.20 -0.95 16.47
N GLU A 101 8.12 -1.52 15.68
CA GLU A 101 8.79 -0.81 14.59
C GLU A 101 7.82 -0.45 13.47
N ARG A 102 7.02 -1.41 13.01
CA ARG A 102 6.01 -1.15 11.96
C ARG A 102 4.98 -0.12 12.37
N THR A 103 4.56 -0.10 13.63
CA THR A 103 3.61 0.91 14.11
C THR A 103 4.24 2.30 14.15
N ARG A 104 5.52 2.41 14.52
CA ARG A 104 6.28 3.67 14.44
C ARG A 104 6.42 4.14 12.99
N GLU A 105 6.83 3.26 12.09
CA GLU A 105 6.96 3.57 10.65
C GLU A 105 5.63 4.01 10.05
N ARG A 106 4.55 3.27 10.34
CA ARG A 106 3.19 3.66 9.89
C ARG A 106 2.81 5.03 10.40
N ARG A 107 3.06 5.33 11.67
CA ARG A 107 2.78 6.64 12.24
C ARG A 107 3.57 7.75 11.56
N GLN A 108 4.86 7.54 11.30
CA GLN A 108 5.70 8.50 10.57
C GLN A 108 5.18 8.76 9.15
N LEU A 109 4.79 7.70 8.43
CA LEU A 109 4.20 7.82 7.09
C LEU A 109 2.84 8.50 7.12
N GLU A 110 2.00 8.23 8.12
CA GLU A 110 0.71 8.90 8.33
C GLU A 110 0.91 10.41 8.58
N ASP A 111 1.87 10.78 9.41
CA ASP A 111 2.23 12.17 9.68
C ASP A 111 2.78 12.87 8.41
N GLU A 112 3.63 12.19 7.63
CA GLU A 112 4.13 12.72 6.36
C GLU A 112 3.01 12.91 5.33
N ILE A 113 2.10 11.93 5.19
CA ILE A 113 0.93 12.03 4.32
C ILE A 113 0.03 13.19 4.76
N ALA A 114 -0.16 13.39 6.07
CA ALA A 114 -0.94 14.51 6.59
C ALA A 114 -0.32 15.86 6.21
N ASN A 115 1.00 16.02 6.41
CA ASN A 115 1.73 17.22 6.01
C ASN A 115 1.67 17.48 4.50
N LEU A 116 1.85 16.43 3.69
CA LEU A 116 1.75 16.53 2.23
C LEU A 116 0.34 16.94 1.79
N ARG A 117 -0.71 16.40 2.41
CA ARG A 117 -2.10 16.79 2.13
C ARG A 117 -2.36 18.25 2.51
N GLU A 118 -1.87 18.70 3.66
CA GLU A 118 -2.01 20.09 4.08
C GLU A 118 -1.28 21.04 3.12
N ASN A 119 -0.06 20.71 2.73
CA ASN A 119 0.73 21.50 1.79
C ASN A 119 0.08 21.55 0.40
N LEU A 120 -0.46 20.42 -0.06
CA LEU A 120 -1.21 20.37 -1.32
C LEU A 120 -2.46 21.26 -1.27
N ALA A 121 -3.23 21.19 -0.18
CA ALA A 121 -4.41 22.04 0.02
C ALA A 121 -4.02 23.53 0.03
N LYS A 122 -2.99 23.92 0.79
CA LYS A 122 -2.47 25.30 0.80
C LYS A 122 -2.00 25.75 -0.58
N SER A 123 -1.33 24.87 -1.33
CA SER A 123 -0.88 25.17 -2.69
C SER A 123 -2.05 25.36 -3.66
N GLN A 124 -3.08 24.52 -3.58
CA GLN A 124 -4.30 24.65 -4.37
C GLN A 124 -5.07 25.94 -4.04
N ASP A 125 -5.16 26.31 -2.77
CA ASP A 125 -5.77 27.57 -2.33
C ASP A 125 -4.99 28.78 -2.85
N GLN A 126 -3.66 28.74 -2.76
CA GLN A 126 -2.79 29.78 -3.30
C GLN A 126 -2.94 29.89 -4.82
N HIS A 127 -3.00 28.76 -5.52
CA HIS A 127 -3.20 28.73 -6.97
C HIS A 127 -4.56 29.31 -7.35
N SER A 128 -5.63 28.94 -6.64
CA SER A 128 -6.97 29.48 -6.86
C SER A 128 -7.03 30.99 -6.64
N LYS A 129 -6.40 31.48 -5.57
CA LYS A 129 -6.27 32.92 -5.30
C LYS A 129 -5.47 33.65 -6.39
N ALA A 130 -4.37 33.06 -6.85
CA ALA A 130 -3.57 33.61 -7.94
C ALA A 130 -4.38 33.69 -9.25
N LEU A 131 -5.15 32.64 -9.57
CA LEU A 131 -6.04 32.64 -10.74
C LEU A 131 -7.12 33.70 -10.62
N LEU A 132 -7.71 33.92 -9.45
CA LEU A 132 -8.67 35.00 -9.22
C LEU A 132 -8.05 36.38 -9.46
N LEU A 133 -6.85 36.63 -8.93
CA LEU A 133 -6.14 37.90 -9.15
C LEU A 133 -5.77 38.12 -10.61
N ILE A 134 -5.31 37.08 -11.31
CA ILE A 134 -5.01 37.16 -12.75
C ILE A 134 -6.28 37.41 -13.54
N THR A 135 -7.38 36.75 -13.19
CA THR A 135 -8.68 36.95 -13.86
C THR A 135 -9.17 38.37 -13.65
N ASP A 136 -9.11 38.89 -12.42
CA ASP A 136 -9.48 40.28 -12.09
C ASP A 136 -8.62 41.29 -12.86
N GLN A 137 -7.29 41.11 -12.85
CA GLN A 137 -6.37 41.95 -13.63
C GLN A 137 -6.67 41.87 -15.13
N SER A 138 -7.01 40.69 -15.65
CA SER A 138 -7.35 40.53 -17.06
C SER A 138 -8.62 41.32 -17.44
N GLN A 139 -9.64 41.29 -16.58
CA GLN A 139 -10.89 42.05 -16.78
C GLN A 139 -10.63 43.56 -16.72
N ASP A 140 -9.87 44.03 -15.73
CA ASP A 140 -9.47 45.44 -15.62
C ASP A 140 -8.65 45.89 -16.85
N THR A 141 -7.76 45.03 -17.38
CA THR A 141 -7.05 45.35 -18.64
C THR A 141 -7.98 45.43 -19.84
N THR A 142 -8.97 44.53 -19.98
CA THR A 142 -9.92 44.60 -21.09
C THR A 142 -10.83 45.82 -21.00
N ASP A 143 -11.30 46.17 -19.81
CA ASP A 143 -12.12 47.35 -19.58
C ASP A 143 -11.32 48.63 -19.83
N ARG A 144 -10.08 48.70 -19.33
CA ARG A 144 -9.16 49.80 -19.65
C ARG A 144 -8.95 49.93 -21.16
N VAL A 145 -8.68 48.84 -21.87
CA VAL A 145 -8.50 48.89 -23.34
C VAL A 145 -9.77 49.38 -24.04
N GLY A 146 -10.94 48.97 -23.57
CA GLY A 146 -12.23 49.50 -24.05
C GLY A 146 -12.38 51.00 -23.81
N ASP A 147 -12.01 51.48 -22.63
CA ASP A 147 -12.07 52.90 -22.27
C ASP A 147 -11.04 53.76 -23.01
N TRP A 148 -9.83 53.25 -23.24
CA TRP A 148 -8.84 53.86 -24.13
C TRP A 148 -9.37 53.95 -25.58
N GLY A 149 -10.09 52.93 -26.06
CA GLY A 149 -10.75 52.98 -27.36
C GLY A 149 -11.83 54.08 -27.47
N LYS A 150 -12.61 54.29 -26.41
CA LYS A 150 -13.61 55.38 -26.34
C LYS A 150 -12.92 56.75 -26.31
N SER A 151 -11.85 56.90 -25.52
CA SER A 151 -11.12 58.17 -25.41
C SER A 151 -10.43 58.53 -26.73
N ILE A 152 -9.79 57.58 -27.40
CA ILE A 152 -9.19 57.77 -28.72
C ILE A 152 -10.25 58.19 -29.75
N LYS A 153 -11.39 57.50 -29.82
CA LYS A 153 -12.51 57.91 -30.70
C LYS A 153 -13.02 59.32 -30.40
N SER A 154 -13.05 59.71 -29.12
CA SER A 154 -13.47 61.06 -28.73
C SER A 154 -12.44 62.12 -29.13
N LEU A 155 -11.16 61.80 -29.02
CA LEU A 155 -10.06 62.66 -29.47
C LEU A 155 -10.04 62.79 -30.98
N GLU A 156 -10.22 61.69 -31.71
CA GLU A 156 -10.36 61.67 -33.16
C GLU A 156 -11.51 62.57 -33.63
N LYS A 157 -12.69 62.46 -33.00
CA LYS A 157 -13.83 63.36 -33.27
C LYS A 157 -13.50 64.82 -32.98
N ARG A 158 -12.80 65.11 -31.88
CA ARG A 158 -12.38 66.48 -31.53
C ARG A 158 -11.38 67.04 -32.53
N ILE A 159 -10.41 66.24 -32.95
CA ILE A 159 -9.41 66.62 -33.96
C ILE A 159 -10.10 66.85 -35.31
N ALA A 160 -11.01 65.96 -35.73
CA ALA A 160 -11.78 66.14 -36.95
C ALA A 160 -12.63 67.43 -36.92
N ASN A 161 -13.32 67.69 -35.80
CA ASN A 161 -14.07 68.93 -35.63
C ASN A 161 -13.15 70.17 -35.64
N GLN A 162 -11.98 70.10 -35.00
CA GLN A 162 -11.01 71.19 -34.97
C GLN A 162 -10.39 71.44 -36.36
N GLU A 163 -10.08 70.38 -37.11
CA GLU A 163 -9.63 70.49 -38.50
C GLU A 163 -10.69 71.11 -39.39
N GLU A 164 -11.97 70.72 -39.24
CA GLU A 164 -13.06 71.33 -39.98
C GLU A 164 -13.21 72.82 -39.64
N GLN A 165 -13.15 73.19 -38.36
CA GLN A 165 -13.20 74.58 -37.94
C GLN A 165 -12.03 75.38 -38.53
N ALA A 166 -10.81 74.87 -38.42
CA ALA A 166 -9.62 75.51 -39.01
C ALA A 166 -9.73 75.64 -40.53
N ARG A 167 -10.29 74.64 -41.23
CA ARG A 167 -10.56 74.71 -42.67
C ARG A 167 -11.59 75.79 -43.00
N ARG A 168 -12.68 75.90 -42.23
CA ARG A 168 -13.70 76.95 -42.41
C ARG A 168 -13.10 78.34 -42.17
N GLU A 169 -12.29 78.51 -41.13
CA GLU A 169 -11.59 79.76 -40.86
C GLU A 169 -10.62 80.15 -41.99
N ARG A 170 -9.85 79.20 -42.51
CA ARG A 170 -8.97 79.42 -43.67
C ARG A 170 -9.75 79.82 -44.92
N GLN A 171 -10.88 79.16 -45.19
CA GLN A 171 -11.74 79.52 -46.32
C GLN A 171 -12.29 80.95 -46.17
N LEU A 172 -12.74 81.32 -44.97
CA LEU A 172 -13.21 82.68 -44.69
C LEU A 172 -12.08 83.72 -44.85
N SER A 173 -10.85 83.41 -44.39
CA SER A 173 -9.71 84.31 -44.58
C SER A 173 -9.34 84.46 -46.06
N GLU A 174 -9.32 83.36 -46.82
CA GLU A 174 -9.05 83.39 -48.27
C GLU A 174 -10.11 84.20 -49.03
N GLU A 175 -11.39 84.04 -48.67
CA GLU A 175 -12.47 84.83 -49.26
C GLU A 175 -12.37 86.32 -48.92
N ALA A 176 -12.02 86.63 -47.67
CA ALA A 176 -11.79 88.00 -47.23
C ALA A 176 -10.63 88.63 -48.00
N GLU A 177 -9.50 87.92 -48.14
CA GLU A 177 -8.35 88.36 -48.93
C GLU A 177 -8.73 88.59 -50.40
N ARG A 178 -9.47 87.66 -51.02
CA ARG A 178 -9.96 87.82 -52.40
C ARG A 178 -10.85 89.06 -52.54
N LYS A 179 -11.75 89.32 -51.59
CA LYS A 179 -12.57 90.54 -51.60
C LYS A 179 -11.69 91.79 -51.48
N LEU A 180 -10.70 91.76 -50.59
CA LEU A 180 -9.78 92.86 -50.36
C LEU A 180 -8.90 93.14 -51.59
N GLU A 181 -8.44 92.10 -52.29
CA GLU A 181 -7.78 92.23 -53.59
C GLU A 181 -8.69 92.83 -54.66
N ARG A 182 -9.95 92.38 -54.74
CA ARG A 182 -10.93 92.97 -55.69
C ARG A 182 -11.13 94.46 -55.41
N TYR A 183 -11.28 94.84 -54.15
CA TYR A 183 -11.39 96.25 -53.76
C TYR A 183 -10.11 97.03 -54.09
N LYS A 184 -8.93 96.48 -53.81
CA LYS A 184 -7.64 97.10 -54.21
C LYS A 184 -7.56 97.28 -55.72
N ARG A 185 -7.90 96.25 -56.51
CA ARG A 185 -7.90 96.32 -57.98
C ARG A 185 -8.91 97.34 -58.50
N ALA A 186 -10.11 97.40 -57.94
CA ALA A 186 -11.12 98.40 -58.29
C ALA A 186 -10.62 99.82 -57.98
N LEU A 187 -10.02 100.04 -56.82
CA LEU A 187 -9.43 101.33 -56.43
C LEU A 187 -8.26 101.72 -57.34
N HIS A 188 -7.37 100.78 -57.66
CA HIS A 188 -6.28 101.00 -58.62
C HIS A 188 -6.81 101.32 -60.02
N ALA A 189 -7.85 100.63 -60.48
CA ALA A 189 -8.51 100.90 -61.74
C ALA A 189 -9.11 102.31 -61.73
N GLU A 190 -9.87 102.71 -60.70
CA GLU A 190 -10.41 104.07 -60.55
C GLU A 190 -9.33 105.15 -60.56
N ARG A 191 -8.18 104.89 -59.92
CA ARG A 191 -7.04 105.81 -59.90
C ARG A 191 -6.35 105.93 -61.26
N ASN A 192 -6.30 104.83 -62.03
CA ASN A 192 -5.64 104.75 -63.33
C ASN A 192 -6.58 104.98 -64.54
N LYS A 193 -7.87 105.27 -64.34
CA LYS A 193 -8.78 105.71 -65.42
C LYS A 193 -8.19 106.95 -66.10
N SER A 194 -7.96 106.85 -67.41
CA SER A 194 -7.49 107.97 -68.24
C SER A 194 -8.48 109.14 -68.17
N LEU A 195 -7.99 110.39 -68.25
CA LEU A 195 -8.80 111.62 -68.20
C LEU A 195 -10.02 111.56 -69.15
N TRP A 196 -9.90 110.85 -70.27
CA TRP A 196 -10.99 110.64 -71.24
C TRP A 196 -12.09 109.68 -70.75
N GLN A 197 -11.77 108.64 -69.97
CA GLN A 197 -12.78 107.74 -69.38
C GLN A 197 -13.58 108.42 -68.26
N LYS A 198 -12.98 109.36 -67.52
CA LYS A 198 -13.70 110.12 -66.47
C LYS A 198 -14.72 111.13 -67.01
N LEU A 199 -14.61 111.52 -68.28
CA LEU A 199 -15.48 112.53 -68.91
C LEU A 199 -16.61 111.94 -69.76
N PHE A 200 -16.55 110.68 -70.18
CA PHE A 200 -17.58 110.06 -71.03
C PHE A 200 -18.11 108.69 -70.57
N GLY A 201 -17.70 108.20 -69.39
CA GLY A 201 -18.16 106.93 -68.82
C GLY A 201 -17.05 105.89 -68.70
#